data_AF-A0A7W0NC15-F1
#
_entry.id   AF-A0A7W0NC15-F1
#
_cell.length_a   1.000
_cell.length_b   1.000
_cell.length_c   1.000
_cell.angle_alpha   90.00
_cell.angle_beta   90.00
_cell.angle_gamma   90.00
#
_symmetry.space_group_name_H-M   'P 1'
#
loop_
_entity.id
_entity.type
_entity.pdbx_description
1 polymer ?
#
loop_
_entity_poly.entity_id
_entity_poly.type
_entity_poly.pdbx_seq_one_letter_code
_entity_poly.pdbx_strand_id
1 'polypeptide(L)'
;MTGELFWRPFPILALTVRQFMGGKAIRVVVALSLIPCAFAGIYLLNRDVATAEEFLVDAIFLNLMAPTLLPILVLILATAALGNEVEDRTLPYLTLKPISRLRIVL
;
A
#
# COMPACT_ATOMS: atom_id res chain seq x y z
N MET A 1 29.83 -12.13 23.24
CA MET A 1 28.47 -12.63 22.98
C MET A 1 27.91 -11.85 21.80
N THR A 2 28.11 -12.41 20.62
CA THR A 2 27.84 -11.86 19.29
C THR A 2 26.83 -12.82 18.64
N GLY A 3 25.61 -12.36 18.34
CA GLY A 3 24.60 -13.26 17.76
C GLY A 3 23.28 -12.65 17.26
N GLU A 4 22.91 -11.41 17.61
CA GLU A 4 21.55 -10.90 17.32
C GLU A 4 21.46 -9.84 16.21
N LEU A 5 22.58 -9.36 15.65
CA LEU A 5 22.56 -8.19 14.74
C LEU A 5 22.21 -8.52 13.28
N PHE A 6 22.06 -9.80 12.92
CA PHE A 6 21.95 -10.23 11.52
C PHE A 6 20.50 -10.27 10.97
N TRP A 7 19.47 -10.03 11.81
CA TRP A 7 18.07 -10.30 11.43
C TRP A 7 17.24 -9.11 10.93
N ARG A 8 17.75 -7.87 10.97
CA ARG A 8 16.97 -6.70 10.51
C ARG A 8 17.84 -5.70 9.73
N PRO A 9 18.08 -5.92 8.43
CA PRO A 9 18.78 -4.92 7.61
C PRO A 9 18.03 -3.58 7.51
N PHE A 10 16.72 -3.54 7.81
CA PHE A 10 15.90 -2.33 7.71
C PHE A 10 14.97 -2.13 8.93
N PRO A 11 15.50 -1.77 10.10
CA PRO A 11 14.69 -1.58 11.31
C PRO A 11 13.65 -0.47 11.14
N ILE A 12 13.95 0.55 10.33
CA ILE A 12 13.04 1.68 10.04
C ILE A 12 11.88 1.21 9.14
N LEU A 13 12.14 0.48 8.06
CA LEU A 13 11.07 -0.09 7.21
C LEU A 13 10.14 -1.01 8.01
N ALA A 14 10.68 -1.85 8.89
CA ALA A 14 9.87 -2.73 9.73
C ALA A 14 8.96 -1.94 10.70
N LEU A 15 9.45 -0.82 11.24
CA LEU A 15 8.66 0.08 12.08
C LEU A 15 7.58 0.79 11.26
N THR A 16 7.91 1.31 10.08
CA THR A 16 6.97 1.95 9.17
C THR A 16 5.87 0.97 8.76
N VAL A 17 6.23 -0.25 8.31
CA VAL A 17 5.26 -1.30 7.97
C VAL A 17 4.36 -1.65 9.16
N ARG A 18 4.91 -1.78 10.37
CA ARG A 18 4.12 -2.06 11.58
C ARG A 18 3.18 -0.92 11.93
N GLN A 19 3.62 0.33 11.79
CA GLN A 19 2.79 1.52 12.01
C GLN A 19 1.66 1.59 10.97
N PHE A 20 1.97 1.29 9.72
CA PHE A 20 0.98 1.17 8.65
C PHE A 20 -0.07 0.09 8.94
N MET A 21 0.35 -1.09 9.39
CA MET A 21 -0.54 -2.21 9.70
C MET A 21 -1.47 -1.94 10.90
N GLY A 22 -1.16 -0.97 11.76
CA GLY A 22 -2.02 -0.58 12.89
C GLY A 22 -3.03 0.54 12.58
N GLY A 23 -2.88 1.22 11.43
CA GLY A 23 -3.64 2.44 11.12
C GLY A 23 -5.09 2.21 10.66
N LYS A 24 -5.90 3.27 10.63
CA LYS A 24 -7.25 3.21 10.01
C LYS A 24 -7.18 3.01 8.49
N ALA A 25 -6.13 3.53 7.86
CA ALA A 25 -5.92 3.44 6.41
C ALA A 25 -5.76 2.01 5.91
N ILE A 26 -5.10 1.12 6.66
CA ILE A 26 -4.95 -0.28 6.25
C ILE A 26 -6.29 -0.99 6.15
N ARG A 27 -7.25 -0.66 7.03
CA ARG A 27 -8.60 -1.23 6.97
C ARG A 27 -9.31 -0.84 5.69
N VAL A 28 -9.17 0.41 5.26
CA VAL A 28 -9.74 0.89 3.99
C VAL A 28 -9.05 0.23 2.81
N VAL A 29 -7.72 0.13 2.82
CA VAL A 29 -6.93 -0.55 1.77
C VAL A 29 -7.33 -2.02 1.65
N VAL A 30 -7.43 -2.73 2.77
CA VAL A 30 -7.89 -4.13 2.80
C VAL A 30 -9.32 -4.23 2.23
N ALA A 31 -10.23 -3.36 2.66
CA ALA A 31 -11.60 -3.37 2.14
C ALA A 31 -11.67 -3.11 0.62
N LEU A 32 -10.91 -2.15 0.11
CA LEU A 32 -10.83 -1.85 -1.32
C LEU A 32 -10.17 -2.98 -2.12
N SER A 33 -9.15 -3.64 -1.56
CA SER A 33 -8.50 -4.80 -2.19
C SER A 33 -9.41 -6.03 -2.28
N LEU A 34 -10.50 -6.10 -1.51
CA LEU A 34 -11.49 -7.16 -1.66
C LEU A 34 -12.39 -6.99 -2.89
N ILE A 35 -12.46 -5.79 -3.49
CA ILE A 35 -13.26 -5.54 -4.69
C ILE A 35 -12.88 -6.48 -5.86
N PRO A 36 -11.63 -6.55 -6.32
CA PRO A 36 -11.24 -7.49 -7.37
C PRO A 36 -11.45 -8.96 -6.95
N CYS A 37 -11.30 -9.30 -5.67
CA CYS A 37 -11.61 -10.64 -5.17
C CYS A 37 -13.09 -10.97 -5.29
N ALA A 38 -13.98 -10.00 -5.05
CA ALA A 38 -15.42 -10.16 -5.22
C ALA A 38 -15.78 -10.38 -6.71
N PHE A 39 -15.19 -9.60 -7.62
CA PHE A 39 -15.36 -9.82 -9.07
C PHE A 39 -14.84 -11.19 -9.50
N ALA A 40 -13.69 -11.62 -9.00
CA ALA A 40 -13.18 -12.97 -9.24
C ALA A 40 -14.14 -14.05 -8.73
N GLY A 41 -14.78 -13.83 -7.58
CA GLY A 41 -15.84 -14.69 -7.06
C GLY A 41 -17.03 -14.78 -8.02
N ILE A 42 -17.50 -13.65 -8.55
CA ILE A 42 -18.60 -13.61 -9.54
C ILE A 42 -18.23 -14.37 -10.82
N TYR A 43 -17.00 -14.20 -11.32
CA TYR A 43 -16.49 -14.94 -12.48
C TYR A 43 -16.50 -16.46 -12.26
N LEU A 44 -16.19 -16.93 -11.05
CA LEU A 44 -16.22 -18.37 -10.76
C LEU A 44 -17.63 -18.98 -10.86
N LEU A 45 -18.69 -18.19 -10.70
CA LEU A 45 -20.08 -18.64 -10.86
C LEU A 45 -20.50 -18.74 -12.33
N ASN A 46 -19.89 -17.98 -13.23
CA ASN A 46 -20.20 -17.96 -14.66
C ASN A 46 -18.90 -17.95 -15.47
N ARG A 47 -18.31 -19.13 -15.66
CA ARG A 47 -17.03 -19.27 -16.39
C ARG A 47 -17.17 -19.20 -17.90
N ASP A 48 -18.40 -19.25 -18.41
CA ASP A 48 -18.66 -19.31 -19.85
C ASP A 48 -18.59 -17.94 -20.54
N VAL A 49 -18.42 -16.86 -19.79
CA VAL A 49 -18.53 -15.47 -20.29
C VAL A 49 -17.23 -14.98 -20.93
N ALA A 50 -16.07 -15.45 -20.45
CA ALA A 50 -14.75 -15.06 -20.96
C ALA A 50 -13.69 -16.08 -20.52
N THR A 51 -12.51 -16.03 -21.14
CA THR A 51 -11.36 -16.80 -20.63
C THR A 51 -10.81 -16.18 -19.34
N ALA A 52 -10.15 -16.99 -18.52
CA ALA A 52 -9.58 -16.51 -17.25
C ALA A 52 -8.50 -15.44 -17.46
N GLU A 53 -7.74 -15.54 -18.55
CA GLU A 53 -6.72 -14.55 -18.92
C GLU A 53 -7.35 -13.21 -19.28
N GLU A 54 -8.35 -13.22 -20.17
CA GLU A 54 -9.08 -12.02 -20.59
C GLU A 54 -9.75 -11.33 -19.39
N PHE A 55 -10.38 -12.10 -18.50
CA PHE A 55 -10.96 -11.54 -17.28
C PHE A 55 -9.91 -10.91 -16.35
N LEU A 56 -8.78 -11.58 -16.12
CA LEU A 56 -7.75 -11.08 -15.21
C LEU A 56 -7.00 -9.86 -15.78
N VAL A 57 -6.63 -9.91 -17.05
CA VAL A 57 -5.83 -8.87 -17.69
C VAL A 57 -6.70 -7.69 -18.06
N ASP A 58 -7.77 -7.90 -18.83
CA ASP A 58 -8.54 -6.80 -19.36
C ASP A 58 -9.50 -6.26 -18.30
N ALA A 59 -10.36 -7.09 -17.72
CA ALA A 59 -11.38 -6.60 -16.80
C ALA A 59 -10.80 -6.19 -15.44
N ILE A 60 -9.95 -7.02 -14.83
CA ILE A 60 -9.40 -6.74 -13.49
C ILE A 60 -8.20 -5.79 -13.58
N PHE A 61 -7.17 -6.09 -14.38
CA PHE A 61 -5.94 -5.30 -14.33
C PHE A 61 -6.06 -3.97 -15.07
N LEU A 62 -6.39 -4.00 -16.36
CA LEU A 62 -6.38 -2.82 -17.22
C LEU A 62 -7.57 -1.87 -16.98
N ASN A 63 -8.75 -2.40 -16.64
CA ASN A 63 -9.95 -1.57 -16.44
C ASN A 63 -10.23 -1.19 -14.98
N LEU A 64 -9.72 -1.95 -13.99
CA LEU A 64 -10.04 -1.70 -12.57
C LEU A 64 -8.80 -1.40 -11.72
N MET A 65 -7.78 -2.26 -11.73
CA MET A 65 -6.60 -2.11 -10.87
C MET A 65 -5.75 -0.92 -11.27
N ALA A 66 -5.20 -0.94 -12.49
CA ALA A 66 -4.23 0.05 -12.94
C ALA A 66 -4.80 1.49 -12.98
N PRO A 67 -5.99 1.76 -13.56
CA PRO A 67 -6.48 3.13 -13.70
C PRO A 67 -7.15 3.69 -12.43
N THR A 68 -7.66 2.83 -11.54
CA THR A 68 -8.54 3.27 -10.45
C THR A 68 -8.04 2.85 -9.09
N LEU A 69 -7.96 1.55 -8.82
CA LEU A 69 -7.65 1.07 -7.48
C LEU A 69 -6.21 1.39 -7.09
N LEU A 70 -5.24 1.18 -7.97
CA LEU A 70 -3.83 1.41 -7.67
C LEU A 70 -3.55 2.88 -7.29
N PRO A 71 -3.99 3.90 -8.06
CA PRO A 71 -3.85 5.31 -7.65
C PRO A 71 -4.51 5.62 -6.29
N ILE A 72 -5.72 5.10 -6.06
CA ILE A 72 -6.47 5.35 -4.81
C ILE A 72 -5.76 4.69 -3.62
N LEU A 73 -5.35 3.43 -3.75
CA LEU A 73 -4.65 2.70 -2.70
C LEU A 73 -3.32 3.37 -2.35
N VAL A 74 -2.55 3.76 -3.36
CA VAL A 74 -1.29 4.49 -3.17
C VAL A 74 -1.54 5.83 -2.47
N LEU A 75 -2.57 6.58 -2.87
CA LEU A 75 -2.92 7.86 -2.24
C LEU A 75 -3.31 7.68 -0.77
N ILE A 76 -4.15 6.69 -0.45
CA ILE A 76 -4.56 6.41 0.93
C ILE A 76 -3.36 6.05 1.79
N LEU A 77 -2.46 5.20 1.29
CA LEU A 77 -1.26 4.81 2.03
C LEU A 77 -0.28 5.99 2.18
N ALA A 78 -0.02 6.75 1.11
CA ALA A 78 0.88 7.89 1.16
C ALA A 78 0.39 8.98 2.13
N THR A 79 -0.92 9.28 2.09
CA THR A 79 -1.53 10.25 3.02
C THR A 79 -1.54 9.74 4.46
N ALA A 80 -1.71 8.43 4.68
CA ALA A 80 -1.61 7.85 6.02
C ALA A 80 -0.18 7.90 6.58
N ALA A 81 0.84 7.71 5.75
CA ALA A 81 2.24 7.87 6.16
C ALA A 81 2.53 9.30 6.64
N LEU A 82 2.03 10.28 5.90
CA LEU A 82 2.24 11.70 6.21
C LEU A 82 1.29 12.21 7.32
N GLY A 83 0.15 11.55 7.53
CA GLY A 83 -0.91 12.01 8.42
C GLY A 83 -0.46 12.23 9.86
N ASN A 84 0.32 11.30 10.42
CA ASN A 84 0.85 11.44 11.77
C ASN A 84 1.78 12.66 11.88
N GLU A 85 2.64 12.89 10.87
CA GLU A 85 3.56 14.03 10.87
C GLU A 85 2.84 15.38 10.72
N VAL A 86 1.66 15.39 10.06
CA VAL A 86 0.78 16.56 9.99
C VAL A 86 0.14 16.82 11.36
N GLU A 87 -0.40 15.78 12.00
CA GLU A 87 -1.09 15.86 13.30
C GLU A 87 -0.14 16.32 14.41
N ASP A 88 1.06 15.75 14.46
CA ASP A 88 2.08 16.05 15.46
C ASP A 88 2.87 17.34 15.17
N ARG A 89 2.58 18.02 14.05
CA ARG A 89 3.29 19.23 13.57
C ARG A 89 4.80 19.02 13.37
N THR A 90 5.21 17.80 13.08
CA THR A 90 6.60 17.40 12.90
C THR A 90 7.04 17.38 11.43
N LEU A 91 6.10 17.52 10.48
CA LEU A 91 6.37 17.69 9.04
C LEU A 91 7.50 18.69 8.72
N PRO A 92 7.56 19.89 9.34
CA PRO A 92 8.64 20.85 9.07
C PRO A 92 10.04 20.31 9.43
N TYR A 93 10.17 19.40 10.39
CA TYR A 93 11.46 18.81 10.71
C TYR A 93 12.00 17.92 9.58
N LEU A 94 11.11 17.30 8.79
CA LEU A 94 11.50 16.53 7.60
C LEU A 94 11.97 17.45 6.47
N THR A 95 11.41 18.65 6.35
CA THR A 95 11.73 19.60 5.26
C THR A 95 12.88 20.54 5.58
N LEU A 96 13.08 20.90 6.86
CA LEU A 96 14.10 21.85 7.30
C LEU A 96 15.43 21.20 7.68
N LYS A 97 15.43 19.90 8.02
CA LYS A 97 16.68 19.21 8.36
C LYS A 97 17.46 18.94 7.08
N PRO A 98 18.76 19.33 6.99
CA PRO A 98 19.57 19.15 5.81
C PRO A 98 19.96 17.68 5.70
N ILE A 99 19.00 16.86 5.28
CA ILE A 99 19.20 15.45 4.94
C ILE A 99 19.12 15.37 3.42
N SER A 100 19.97 14.54 2.82
CA SER A 100 19.87 14.22 1.40
C SER A 100 18.41 13.86 1.05
N ARG A 101 17.85 14.51 0.02
CA ARG A 101 16.46 14.28 -0.43
C ARG A 101 16.19 12.80 -0.74
N LEU A 102 17.21 12.07 -1.19
CA LEU A 102 17.12 10.64 -1.44
C LEU A 102 16.86 9.84 -0.15
N ARG A 103 17.36 10.29 1.00
CA ARG A 103 17.14 9.66 2.31
C ARG A 103 15.78 10.03 2.93
N ILE A 104 15.04 10.99 2.35
CA ILE A 104 13.65 11.26 2.74
C ILE A 104 12.71 10.26 2.05
N VAL A 105 13.08 9.80 0.85
CA VAL A 105 12.28 8.87 0.03
C VAL A 105 12.60 7.40 0.34
N LEU A 106 13.84 7.08 0.72
CA LEU A 106 14.34 5.73 1.04
C LEU A 106 14.39 5.47 2.55
#